data_AF-A0A7W5B213-F1
#
_entry.id   AF-A0A7W5B213-F1
#
_cell.length_a   1.000
_cell.length_b   1.000
_cell.length_c   1.000
_cell.angle_alpha   90.00
_cell.angle_beta   90.00
_cell.angle_gamma   90.00
#
_symmetry.space_group_name_H-M   'P 1'
#
loop_
_entity.id
_entity.type
_entity.pdbx_description
1 polymer ?
#
loop_
_entity_poly.entity_id
_entity_poly.type
_entity_poly.pdbx_seq_one_letter_code
_entity_poly.pdbx_strand_id
1 'polypeptide(L)' 'MRNMIIYLVLTGSLGTLELLSLLRSKLKKEAATVAALLACGMLLGILVYMEVPVPSPFELLKLVYRPVSDWFFKSAQ' A
#
# COMPACT_ATOMS: atom_id res chain seq x y z
N MET A 1 5.19 19.63 -6.41
CA MET A 1 5.94 18.90 -7.46
C MET A 1 7.31 18.43 -7.00
N ARG A 2 8.27 19.32 -6.69
CA ARG A 2 9.66 18.95 -6.33
C ARG A 2 9.78 17.90 -5.21
N ASN A 3 9.07 18.10 -4.10
CA ASN A 3 9.15 17.19 -2.94
C ASN A 3 8.59 15.80 -3.25
N MET A 4 7.52 15.70 -4.05
CA MET A 4 6.95 14.41 -4.45
C MET A 4 7.94 13.59 -5.28
N ILE A 5 8.58 14.23 -6.26
CA ILE A 5 9.55 13.55 -7.13
C ILE A 5 10.71 13.01 -6.29
N ILE A 6 11.18 13.78 -5.31
CA ILE A 6 12.21 13.33 -4.37
C ILE A 6 11.74 12.08 -3.61
N TYR A 7 10.52 12.07 -3.08
CA TYR A 7 9.98 10.89 -2.39
C TYR A 7 9.88 9.67 -3.33
N LEU A 8 9.32 9.82 -4.53
CA LEU A 8 9.19 8.72 -5.49
C LEU A 8 10.55 8.14 -5.90
N VAL A 9 11.55 9.00 -6.14
CA VAL A 9 12.90 8.57 -6.49
C VAL A 9 13.57 7.85 -5.33
N LEU A 10 13.46 8.36 -4.10
CA LEU A 10 14.01 7.72 -2.91
C LEU A 10 13.37 6.35 -2.64
N THR A 11 12.03 6.28 -2.68
CA THR A 11 11.32 5.01 -2.44
C THR A 11 11.60 4.01 -3.56
N GLY A 12 11.66 4.44 -4.82
CA GLY A 12 12.00 3.59 -5.96
C GLY A 12 13.43 3.05 -5.90
N SER A 13 14.40 3.89 -5.55
CA SER A 13 15.81 3.48 -5.42
C SER A 13 16.04 2.53 -4.23
N LEU A 14 15.46 2.82 -3.06
CA LEU A 14 15.53 1.90 -1.91
C LEU A 14 14.83 0.57 -2.19
N GLY A 15 13.64 0.61 -2.77
CA GLY A 15 12.87 -0.58 -3.10
C GLY A 15 13.53 -1.48 -4.15
N THR A 16 14.17 -0.89 -5.16
CA THR A 16 14.92 -1.66 -6.16
C THR A 16 16.18 -2.29 -5.58
N LEU A 17 16.85 -1.65 -4.61
CA LEU A 17 17.96 -2.26 -3.88
C LEU A 17 17.52 -3.46 -3.05
N GLU A 18 16.40 -3.36 -2.33
CA GLU A 18 15.82 -4.50 -1.60
C GLU A 18 15.41 -5.63 -2.54
N LEU A 19 14.76 -5.30 -3.65
CA LEU A 19 14.33 -6.30 -4.64
C LEU A 19 15.54 -7.02 -5.27
N LEU A 20 16.61 -6.28 -5.57
CA LEU A 20 17.86 -6.86 -6.09
C LEU A 20 18.55 -7.74 -5.04
N SER A 21 18.53 -7.34 -3.77
CA SER A 21 19.05 -8.12 -2.64
C SER A 21 18.29 -9.45 -2.50
N LEU A 22 16.95 -9.42 -2.57
CA LEU A 22 16.09 -10.60 -2.51
C LEU A 22 16.22 -11.52 -3.74
N LEU A 23 16.46 -10.95 -4.92
CA LEU A 23 16.79 -11.73 -6.11
C LEU A 23 18.13 -12.46 -5.93
N ARG A 24 19.14 -11.79 -5.36
CA ARG A 24 20.46 -12.38 -5.09
C ARG A 24 20.38 -13.50 -4.06
N SER A 25 19.49 -13.41 -3.07
CA SER A 25 19.25 -14.48 -2.10
C SER A 25 18.36 -15.62 -2.62
N LYS A 26 17.96 -15.59 -3.90
CA LYS A 26 17.05 -16.55 -4.56
C LYS A 26 15.65 -16.65 -3.91
N LEU A 27 15.27 -15.69 -3.07
CA LEU A 27 13.97 -15.65 -2.37
C LEU A 27 12.90 -15.05 -3.28
N LYS A 28 12.56 -15.77 -4.36
CA LYS A 28 11.61 -15.30 -5.40
C LYS A 28 10.21 -14.95 -4.87
N LYS A 29 9.75 -15.66 -3.84
CA LYS A 29 8.43 -15.41 -3.22
C LYS A 29 8.42 -14.09 -2.44
N GLU A 30 9.46 -13.84 -1.65
CA GLU A 30 9.60 -12.59 -0.90
C GLU A 30 9.83 -11.41 -1.83
N ALA A 31 10.65 -11.59 -2.88
CA ALA A 31 10.83 -10.59 -3.93
C ALA A 31 9.50 -10.20 -4.58
N ALA A 32 8.62 -11.17 -4.86
CA ALA A 32 7.30 -10.90 -5.42
C ALA A 32 6.42 -10.10 -4.44
N THR A 33 6.42 -10.44 -3.14
CA THR A 33 5.68 -9.69 -2.12
C THR A 33 6.20 -8.25 -2.01
N VAL A 34 7.52 -8.06 -1.95
CA VAL A 34 8.15 -6.73 -1.87
C VAL A 34 7.85 -5.92 -3.12
N ALA A 35 7.97 -6.51 -4.31
CA ALA A 35 7.63 -5.82 -5.55
C ALA A 35 6.16 -5.38 -5.60
N ALA A 36 5.24 -6.24 -5.17
CA ALA A 36 3.82 -5.92 -5.10
C ALA A 36 3.54 -4.78 -4.10
N LEU A 37 4.15 -4.83 -2.91
CA LEU A 37 4.02 -3.78 -1.90
C LEU A 37 4.57 -2.45 -2.39
N LEU A 38 5.75 -2.48 -3.05
CA LEU A 38 6.41 -1.30 -3.59
C LEU A 38 5.57 -0.65 -4.68
N ALA A 39 5.05 -1.45 -5.61
CA ALA A 39 4.18 -0.99 -6.68
C ALA A 39 2.89 -0.37 -6.11
N CYS A 40 2.30 -0.99 -5.10
CA CYS A 40 1.09 -0.50 -4.45
C CYS A 40 1.33 0.85 -3.74
N GLY A 41 2.41 0.96 -2.95
CA GLY A 41 2.79 2.22 -2.30
C GLY A 41 3.09 3.34 -3.29
N MET A 42 3.76 3.01 -4.40
CA MET A 42 4.07 3.99 -5.45
C MET A 42 2.81 4.47 -6.18
N LEU A 43 1.89 3.56 -6.51
CA LEU A 43 0.58 3.90 -7.06
C LEU A 43 -0.24 4.77 -6.12
N LEU A 44 -0.30 4.42 -4.83
CA LEU A 44 -1.01 5.21 -3.81
C LEU A 44 -0.42 6.61 -3.68
N GLY A 45 0.91 6.75 -3.70
CA GLY A 45 1.57 8.05 -3.69
C GLY A 45 1.21 8.91 -4.89
N ILE A 46 1.10 8.31 -6.08
CA ILE A 46 0.66 8.99 -7.31
C ILE A 46 -0.82 9.38 -7.22
N LEU A 47 -1.69 8.47 -6.75
CA LEU A 47 -3.13 8.72 -6.57
C LEU A 47 -3.41 9.89 -5.62
N VAL A 48 -2.72 9.92 -4.47
CA VAL A 48 -2.80 11.03 -3.51
C VAL A 48 -2.36 12.33 -4.16
N TYR A 49 -1.33 12.30 -5.00
CA TYR A 49 -0.87 13.49 -5.72
C TYR A 49 -1.83 13.97 -6.80
N MET A 50 -2.50 13.05 -7.49
CA MET A 50 -3.53 13.38 -8.48
C MET A 50 -4.83 13.93 -7.84
N GLU A 51 -4.82 14.20 -6.53
CA GLU A 51 -5.97 14.63 -5.74
C GLU A 51 -7.17 13.68 -5.89
N VAL A 52 -6.91 12.42 -6.28
CA VAL A 52 -7.92 11.38 -6.26
C VAL A 52 -8.26 11.15 -4.79
N PRO A 53 -9.56 11.18 -4.41
CA PRO A 53 -9.97 10.97 -3.04
C PRO A 53 -9.66 9.52 -2.65
N VAL A 54 -8.44 9.28 -2.17
CA VAL A 54 -8.05 8.01 -1.58
C VAL A 54 -8.71 7.96 -0.21
N PRO A 55 -9.63 7.01 0.05
CA PRO A 55 -10.26 6.89 1.35
C PRO A 55 -9.19 6.71 2.42
N SER A 56 -9.33 7.44 3.52
CA SER A 56 -8.37 7.34 4.61
C SER A 56 -8.30 5.90 5.14
N PRO A 57 -7.17 5.47 5.74
CA PRO A 57 -7.06 4.13 6.33
C PRO A 57 -8.18 3.84 7.33
N PHE A 58 -8.66 4.86 8.03
CA PHE A 58 -9.78 4.77 8.96
C PHE A 58 -11.12 4.52 8.26
N GLU A 59 -11.36 5.14 7.11
CA GLU A 59 -12.56 4.92 6.29
C GLU A 59 -12.55 3.52 5.65
N LEU A 60 -11.39 3.04 5.22
CA LEU A 60 -11.23 1.65 4.78
C LEU A 60 -11.50 0.66 5.92
N LEU A 61 -11.02 0.97 7.13
CA LEU A 61 -11.31 0.19 8.33
C LEU A 61 -12.80 0.16 8.60
N LYS A 62 -13.49 1.31 8.57
CA LYS A 62 -14.95 1.37 8.72
C LYS A 62 -15.69 0.56 7.66
N LEU A 63 -15.22 0.55 6.41
CA LEU A 63 -15.82 -0.25 5.34
C LEU A 63 -15.82 -1.75 5.67
N VAL A 64 -14.73 -2.24 6.25
CA VAL A 64 -14.60 -3.64 6.69
C VAL A 64 -15.33 -3.89 8.00
N TYR A 65 -15.29 -2.93 8.94
CA TYR A 65 -15.82 -3.11 10.29
C TYR A 65 -17.35 -2.95 10.36
N ARG A 66 -17.96 -2.09 9.52
CA ARG A 66 -19.41 -1.91 9.45
C ARG A 66 -20.20 -3.19 9.20
N PRO A 67 -19.92 -3.99 8.15
CA PRO A 67 -20.67 -5.22 7.92
C PRO A 67 -20.51 -6.22 9.07
N VAL A 68 -19.33 -6.26 9.70
CA VAL A 68 -19.07 -7.10 10.86
C VAL A 68 -19.87 -6.62 12.08
N SER A 69 -19.88 -5.32 12.37
CA SER A 69 -20.68 -4.77 13.46
C SER A 69 -22.17 -4.99 13.21
N ASP A 70 -22.65 -4.76 11.99
CA ASP A 70 -24.05 -4.96 11.65
C ASP A 70 -24.45 -6.44 11.81
N TRP A 71 -23.58 -7.40 11.52
CA TRP A 71 -23.83 -8.82 11.80
C TRP A 71 -23.91 -9.15 13.30
N PHE A 72 -23.01 -8.60 14.11
CA PHE A 72 -23.01 -8.84 15.56
C PHE A 72 -24.16 -8.12 16.28
N PHE A 73 -24.49 -6.89 15.90
CA PHE A 73 -25.55 -6.12 16.55
C PHE A 73 -26.96 -6.45 16.02
N LYS A 74 -27.10 -6.93 14.77
CA LYS A 74 -28.38 -7.42 14.24
C LYS A 74 -28.80 -8.78 14.81
N SER A 75 -27.87 -9.58 15.33
CA SER A 75 -28.19 -10.86 15.98
C SER A 75 -28.54 -10.72 17.47
N ALA A 76 -28.45 -9.51 18.03
CA ALA A 76 -28.78 -9.20 19.42
C ALA A 76 -30.18 -8.54 19.62
N GLN A 77 -31.01 -8.52 18.57
CA GLN A 77 -32.41 -8.05 18.59
C GLN A 77 -33.33 -9.12 18.02
#